data_AF-B4FDC4-F1
#
_entry.id   AF-B4FDC4-F1
#
_cell.length_a   1.000
_cell.length_b   1.000
_cell.length_c   1.000
_cell.angle_alpha   90.00
_cell.angle_beta   90.00
_cell.angle_gamma   90.00
#
_symmetry.space_group_name_H-M   'P 1'
#
loop_
_entity.id
_entity.type
_entity.pdbx_description
1 polymer ?
#
loop_
_entity_poly.entity_id
_entity_poly.type
_entity_poly.pdbx_seq_one_letter_code
_entity_poly.pdbx_strand_id
1 'polypeptide(L)'
;MAIGVPSMELHRSSPLLSGGRGGNTCLQKKPFFVQAKRLVGMEKASTRPGTQESGQTKKRAPLVRGTVSPPLPVPGNIPRPPYVGTEYVPEIAKEIQMHDKEGIVHMRAACELAARVLDYAGTLVKPSVTTDEIDKAVHKMIIDAGAYPSPLGYGGFPKSVCTSVNECMCHGIPDSRELQDGDIINIDVTVYLNGYHGDTSKTFLCGEVDEASKRLVKVTEECLLRGISTCKHGTSFKKIGRRISEHAERNGFGVVECFVGHGVGRVFHSEPIIYHQNRAR
;
A
#
# COMPACT_ATOMS: atom_id res chain seq x y z
N MET A 1 -4.73 13.41 32.17
CA MET A 1 -5.52 12.33 32.82
C MET A 1 -5.58 11.18 31.84
N ALA A 2 -4.85 10.10 32.11
CA ALA A 2 -4.80 8.91 31.26
C ALA A 2 -5.70 7.84 31.87
N ILE A 3 -6.65 7.34 31.08
CA ILE A 3 -7.59 6.29 31.49
C ILE A 3 -7.02 4.96 30.97
N GLY A 4 -6.60 4.09 31.88
CA GLY A 4 -6.09 2.76 31.58
C GLY A 4 -7.23 1.75 31.45
N VAL A 5 -7.15 0.87 30.46
CA VAL A 5 -8.08 -0.26 30.29
C VAL A 5 -7.39 -1.54 30.80
N PRO A 6 -8.02 -2.33 31.69
CA PRO A 6 -7.39 -3.52 32.27
C PRO A 6 -7.44 -4.73 31.32
N SER A 7 -6.34 -5.49 31.30
CA SER A 7 -6.21 -6.76 30.57
C SER A 7 -6.99 -7.87 31.28
N MET A 8 -7.82 -8.61 30.55
CA MET A 8 -8.46 -9.83 31.03
C MET A 8 -7.52 -11.03 30.93
N GLU A 9 -7.21 -11.65 32.07
CA GLU A 9 -6.53 -12.94 32.15
C GLU A 9 -7.53 -14.08 31.92
N LEU A 10 -7.22 -14.97 30.97
CA LEU A 10 -7.93 -16.22 30.77
C LEU A 10 -7.28 -17.32 31.63
N HIS A 11 -8.04 -17.81 32.60
CA HIS A 11 -7.72 -19.02 33.35
C HIS A 11 -7.46 -20.22 32.42
N ARG A 12 -6.31 -20.88 32.59
CA ARG A 12 -6.09 -22.25 32.14
C ARG A 12 -5.70 -23.12 33.34
N SER A 13 -6.47 -24.19 33.48
CA SER A 13 -6.33 -25.26 34.47
C SER A 13 -5.04 -26.06 34.24
N SER A 14 -4.40 -26.47 35.35
CA SER A 14 -3.20 -27.30 35.40
C SER A 14 -3.46 -28.76 34.99
N PRO A 15 -2.39 -29.51 34.64
CA PRO A 15 -2.10 -30.68 35.45
C PRO A 15 -0.61 -30.82 35.86
N LEU A 16 -0.40 -31.77 36.76
CA LEU A 16 0.70 -31.96 37.71
C LEU A 16 2.02 -32.55 37.12
N LEU A 17 3.12 -32.05 37.69
CA LEU A 17 4.37 -32.71 38.16
C LEU A 17 5.16 -33.70 37.27
N SER A 18 6.37 -33.29 36.88
CA SER A 18 7.70 -33.74 37.39
C SER A 18 8.77 -33.20 36.42
N GLY A 19 9.80 -32.46 36.83
CA GLY A 19 10.95 -32.88 37.61
C GLY A 19 12.19 -32.87 36.70
N GLY A 20 12.99 -31.79 36.71
CA GLY A 20 14.25 -31.73 35.95
C GLY A 20 14.87 -30.33 35.89
N ARG A 21 15.99 -30.13 36.58
CA ARG A 21 16.75 -28.87 36.69
C ARG A 21 17.56 -28.60 35.42
N GLY A 22 17.66 -27.33 35.01
CA GLY A 22 18.75 -26.88 34.14
C GLY A 22 18.52 -25.55 33.44
N GLY A 23 19.35 -24.54 33.75
CA GLY A 23 19.78 -23.53 32.78
C GLY A 23 18.95 -22.25 32.65
N ASN A 24 19.33 -21.23 33.42
CA ASN A 24 18.99 -19.83 33.20
C ASN A 24 19.51 -19.32 31.84
N THR A 25 18.62 -18.80 30.97
CA THR A 25 18.86 -17.60 30.15
C THR A 25 17.53 -16.94 29.77
N CYS A 26 17.07 -16.02 30.61
CA CYS A 26 15.95 -15.13 30.31
C CYS A 26 16.42 -14.06 29.30
N LEU A 27 16.17 -14.29 28.01
CA LEU A 27 16.32 -13.27 26.97
C LEU A 27 15.16 -12.28 27.10
N GLN A 28 15.42 -11.18 27.81
CA GLN A 28 14.53 -10.03 27.88
C GLN A 28 14.31 -9.46 26.47
N LYS A 29 13.07 -9.55 25.96
CA LYS A 29 12.63 -8.78 24.79
C LYS A 29 12.59 -7.29 25.19
N LYS A 30 13.55 -6.49 24.71
CA LYS A 30 13.47 -5.04 24.82
C LYS A 30 12.46 -4.49 23.80
N PRO A 31 11.54 -3.60 24.17
CA PRO A 31 10.69 -2.91 23.22
C PRO A 31 11.54 -1.96 22.37
N PHE A 32 11.39 -2.03 21.05
CA PHE A 32 12.06 -1.18 20.09
C PHE A 32 11.31 0.17 20.04
N PHE A 33 11.92 1.23 20.55
CA PHE A 33 11.39 2.60 20.46
C PHE A 33 12.02 3.31 19.27
N VAL A 34 11.21 3.71 18.29
CA VAL A 34 11.64 4.60 17.21
C VAL A 34 11.41 6.03 17.68
N GLN A 35 12.50 6.77 17.90
CA GLN A 35 12.47 8.18 18.24
C GLN A 35 12.76 9.00 16.97
N ALA A 36 11.72 9.56 16.36
CA ALA A 36 11.87 10.47 15.22
C ALA A 36 12.41 11.83 15.72
N LYS A 37 13.65 12.17 15.35
CA LYS A 37 14.19 13.52 15.57
C LYS A 37 13.58 14.48 14.54
N ARG A 38 12.94 15.54 15.03
CA ARG A 38 12.46 16.68 14.23
C ARG A 38 13.67 17.41 13.65
N LEU A 39 13.82 17.43 12.33
CA LEU A 39 14.74 18.35 11.66
C LEU A 39 14.08 19.73 11.59
N VAL A 40 14.73 20.72 12.19
CA VAL A 40 14.36 22.13 12.18
C VAL A 40 15.20 22.82 11.11
N GLY A 41 14.54 23.61 10.25
CA GLY A 41 15.20 24.65 9.46
C GLY A 41 14.96 24.55 7.96
N MET A 42 13.92 25.25 7.48
CA MET A 42 13.93 26.02 6.24
C MET A 42 12.63 26.83 6.18
N GLU A 43 12.63 27.99 6.82
CA GLU A 43 11.67 29.05 6.52
C GLU A 43 12.21 29.85 5.34
N LYS A 44 11.43 29.94 4.26
CA LYS A 44 11.50 31.09 3.36
C LYS A 44 10.10 31.61 3.06
N ALA A 45 9.95 32.85 3.51
CA ALA A 45 8.94 33.88 3.28
C ALA A 45 7.85 33.59 2.24
N SER A 46 6.62 33.71 2.74
CA SER A 46 5.38 33.92 2.00
C SER A 46 5.36 35.33 1.40
N THR A 47 5.08 35.44 0.10
CA THR A 47 4.54 36.65 -0.52
C THR A 47 3.41 36.25 -1.46
N ARG A 48 2.17 36.55 -1.05
CA ARG A 48 0.98 36.47 -1.91
C ARG A 48 0.81 37.78 -2.68
N PRO A 49 0.39 37.71 -3.95
CA PRO A 49 -0.47 38.75 -4.50
C PRO A 49 -1.80 38.17 -5.02
N GLY A 50 -2.89 38.81 -4.60
CA GLY A 50 -4.08 39.06 -5.42
C GLY A 50 -4.95 37.86 -5.79
N THR A 51 -6.11 37.79 -5.15
CA THR A 51 -7.30 37.08 -5.67
C THR A 51 -7.68 37.66 -7.03
N GLN A 52 -7.53 36.87 -8.09
CA GLN A 52 -8.29 37.03 -9.33
C GLN A 52 -9.00 35.73 -9.63
N GLU A 53 -10.32 35.74 -9.43
CA GLU A 53 -11.22 34.78 -10.04
C GLU A 53 -11.07 34.89 -11.56
N SER A 54 -10.53 33.85 -12.18
CA SER A 54 -10.73 33.58 -13.60
C SER A 54 -10.91 32.08 -13.78
N GLY A 55 -12.17 31.69 -13.93
CA GLY A 55 -12.61 30.31 -14.16
C GLY A 55 -12.25 29.83 -15.56
N GLN A 56 -10.96 29.59 -15.79
CA GLN A 56 -10.50 28.71 -16.85
C GLN A 56 -9.66 27.62 -16.20
N THR A 57 -10.19 26.39 -16.19
CA THR A 57 -9.42 25.19 -15.85
C THR A 57 -8.25 25.11 -16.83
N LYS A 58 -7.08 25.58 -16.43
CA LYS A 58 -5.85 25.39 -17.20
C LYS A 58 -5.67 23.89 -17.38
N LYS A 59 -5.84 23.40 -18.61
CA LYS A 59 -5.64 22.00 -18.95
C LYS A 59 -4.18 21.68 -18.63
N ARG A 60 -3.94 20.75 -17.68
CA ARG A 60 -2.58 20.32 -17.32
C ARG A 60 -1.89 19.73 -18.54
N ALA A 61 -0.58 19.96 -18.64
CA ALA A 61 0.22 19.25 -19.62
C ALA A 61 0.16 17.73 -19.33
N PRO A 62 0.13 16.88 -20.36
CA PRO A 62 0.22 15.43 -20.16
C PRO A 62 1.45 15.05 -19.35
N LEU A 63 1.34 13.97 -18.58
CA LEU A 63 2.45 13.40 -17.84
C LEU A 63 3.57 12.97 -18.79
N VAL A 64 4.79 13.32 -18.41
CA VAL A 64 6.02 12.88 -19.07
C VAL A 64 6.84 12.11 -18.05
N ARG A 65 7.42 10.99 -18.50
CA ARG A 65 8.29 10.16 -17.68
C ARG A 65 9.57 10.92 -17.35
N GLY A 66 9.94 10.92 -16.08
CA GLY A 66 11.23 11.41 -15.59
C GLY A 66 12.36 10.39 -15.75
N THR A 67 13.51 10.72 -15.19
CA THR A 67 14.66 9.81 -15.13
C THR A 67 14.47 8.82 -14.00
N VAL A 68 14.58 7.52 -14.31
CA VAL A 68 14.48 6.44 -13.32
C VAL A 68 15.87 6.15 -12.75
N SER A 69 16.05 6.30 -11.43
CA SER A 69 17.31 5.95 -10.76
C SER A 69 17.49 4.42 -10.66
N PRO A 70 18.72 3.90 -10.49
CA PRO A 70 18.95 2.46 -10.37
C PRO A 70 18.15 1.79 -9.24
N PRO A 71 17.90 0.47 -9.32
CA PRO A 71 17.24 -0.28 -8.25
C PRO A 71 17.99 -0.17 -6.91
N LEU A 72 17.25 -0.05 -5.81
CA LEU A 72 17.83 0.06 -4.47
C LEU A 72 18.23 -1.32 -3.93
N PRO A 73 19.35 -1.42 -3.19
CA PRO A 73 19.87 -2.70 -2.71
C PRO A 73 19.05 -3.24 -1.53
N VAL A 74 18.80 -4.55 -1.54
CA VAL A 74 18.19 -5.27 -0.41
C VAL A 74 19.26 -6.08 0.32
N PRO A 75 19.45 -5.90 1.65
CA PRO A 75 20.37 -6.71 2.45
C PRO A 75 20.22 -8.22 2.27
N GLY A 76 21.33 -8.95 2.35
CA GLY A 76 21.37 -10.41 2.11
C GLY A 76 20.48 -11.22 3.06
N ASN A 77 20.31 -10.75 4.30
CA ASN A 77 19.56 -11.41 5.37
C ASN A 77 18.02 -11.27 5.25
N ILE A 78 17.51 -10.42 4.36
CA ILE A 78 16.07 -10.27 4.15
C ILE A 78 15.58 -11.42 3.25
N PRO A 79 14.57 -12.21 3.68
CA PRO A 79 13.97 -13.24 2.85
C PRO A 79 13.42 -12.65 1.55
N ARG A 80 13.78 -13.25 0.42
CA ARG A 80 13.32 -12.82 -0.91
C ARG A 80 12.17 -13.72 -1.38
N PRO A 81 11.16 -13.16 -2.06
CA PRO A 81 10.16 -13.97 -2.73
C PRO A 81 10.77 -14.71 -3.94
N PRO A 82 10.16 -15.82 -4.39
CA PRO A 82 10.77 -16.76 -5.33
C PRO A 82 10.97 -16.22 -6.77
N TYR A 83 10.33 -15.12 -7.14
CA TYR A 83 10.51 -14.46 -8.44
C TYR A 83 11.74 -13.56 -8.51
N VAL A 84 12.40 -13.27 -7.39
CA VAL A 84 13.56 -12.37 -7.42
C VAL A 84 14.73 -13.06 -8.10
N GLY A 85 15.21 -12.47 -9.19
CA GLY A 85 16.30 -13.01 -10.01
C GLY A 85 15.84 -13.92 -11.16
N THR A 86 14.53 -14.07 -11.37
CA THR A 86 14.00 -14.79 -12.54
C THR A 86 13.87 -13.86 -13.75
N GLU A 87 14.02 -14.40 -14.97
CA GLU A 87 13.92 -13.63 -16.22
C GLU A 87 12.47 -13.51 -16.74
N TYR A 88 11.52 -14.25 -16.18
CA TYR A 88 10.12 -14.26 -16.62
C TYR A 88 9.23 -13.39 -15.74
N VAL A 89 8.13 -12.91 -16.33
CA VAL A 89 7.04 -12.27 -15.57
C VAL A 89 6.20 -13.37 -14.93
N PRO A 90 6.04 -13.39 -13.59
CA PRO A 90 5.22 -14.42 -12.95
C PRO A 90 3.78 -14.40 -13.47
N GLU A 91 3.28 -15.55 -13.92
CA GLU A 91 1.87 -15.72 -14.25
C GLU A 91 1.01 -15.66 -12.97
N ILE A 92 -0.26 -15.31 -13.13
CA ILE A 92 -1.21 -15.38 -12.02
C ILE A 92 -1.39 -16.84 -11.62
N ALA A 93 -1.05 -17.15 -10.38
CA ALA A 93 -1.15 -18.52 -9.88
C ALA A 93 -2.62 -18.96 -9.82
N LYS A 94 -2.93 -20.16 -10.34
CA LYS A 94 -4.30 -20.72 -10.36
C LYS A 94 -4.79 -21.16 -8.97
N GLU A 95 -3.91 -21.20 -7.98
CA GLU A 95 -4.24 -21.62 -6.62
C GLU A 95 -5.02 -20.52 -5.88
N ILE A 96 -6.13 -20.91 -5.25
CA ILE A 96 -6.82 -20.08 -4.26
C ILE A 96 -6.13 -20.27 -2.92
N GLN A 97 -5.50 -19.22 -2.41
CA GLN A 97 -4.71 -19.28 -1.18
C GLN A 97 -5.61 -19.32 0.06
N MET A 98 -5.87 -20.53 0.57
CA MET A 98 -6.60 -20.75 1.81
C MET A 98 -5.63 -20.81 3.00
N HIS A 99 -5.75 -19.87 3.93
CA HIS A 99 -4.85 -19.77 5.07
C HIS A 99 -5.40 -20.47 6.31
N ASP A 100 -4.52 -21.22 6.99
CA ASP A 100 -4.77 -21.74 8.33
C ASP A 100 -4.54 -20.66 9.41
N LYS A 101 -4.57 -21.06 10.69
CA LYS A 101 -4.40 -20.12 11.80
C LYS A 101 -3.06 -19.40 11.79
N GLU A 102 -1.98 -20.09 11.40
CA GLU A 102 -0.64 -19.52 11.33
C GLU A 102 -0.50 -18.58 10.14
N GLY A 103 -0.98 -19.00 8.96
CA GLY A 103 -1.00 -18.17 7.76
C GLY A 103 -1.77 -16.86 7.96
N ILE A 104 -2.89 -16.90 8.68
CA ILE A 104 -3.66 -15.68 9.02
C ILE A 104 -2.84 -14.73 9.91
N VAL A 105 -2.01 -15.24 10.84
CA VAL A 105 -1.13 -14.39 11.66
C VAL A 105 -0.07 -13.70 10.80
N HIS A 106 0.54 -14.43 9.87
CA HIS A 106 1.53 -13.84 8.96
C HIS A 106 0.92 -12.84 7.98
N MET A 107 -0.27 -13.14 7.42
CA MET A 107 -1.00 -12.19 6.59
C MET A 107 -1.32 -10.89 7.34
N ARG A 108 -1.78 -10.98 8.59
CA ARG A 108 -2.03 -9.78 9.40
C ARG A 108 -0.76 -8.95 9.58
N ALA A 109 0.37 -9.58 9.90
CA ALA A 109 1.63 -8.88 10.07
C ALA A 109 2.12 -8.20 8.79
N ALA A 110 2.01 -8.87 7.64
CA ALA A 110 2.39 -8.32 6.34
C ALA A 110 1.47 -7.15 5.93
N CYS A 111 0.15 -7.32 6.04
CA CYS A 111 -0.83 -6.26 5.74
C CYS A 111 -0.69 -5.06 6.68
N GLU A 112 -0.45 -5.28 7.97
CA GLU A 112 -0.23 -4.19 8.94
C GLU A 112 1.06 -3.41 8.63
N LEU A 113 2.13 -4.10 8.22
CA LEU A 113 3.33 -3.41 7.75
C LEU A 113 3.07 -2.61 6.47
N ALA A 114 2.40 -3.19 5.46
CA ALA A 114 2.06 -2.50 4.22
C ALA A 114 1.23 -1.23 4.48
N ALA A 115 0.23 -1.31 5.36
CA ALA A 115 -0.59 -0.17 5.77
C ALA A 115 0.24 0.93 6.44
N ARG A 116 1.14 0.57 7.37
CA ARG A 116 2.03 1.55 8.03
C ARG A 116 2.98 2.22 7.05
N VAL A 117 3.49 1.47 6.07
CA VAL A 117 4.37 2.01 5.02
C VAL A 117 3.58 2.96 4.11
N LEU A 118 2.33 2.61 3.75
CA LEU A 118 1.45 3.46 2.96
C LEU A 118 1.10 4.76 3.69
N ASP A 119 0.77 4.69 4.98
CA ASP A 119 0.51 5.87 5.82
C ASP A 119 1.74 6.78 5.88
N TYR A 120 2.93 6.21 6.07
CA TYR A 120 4.18 6.97 6.05
C TYR A 120 4.42 7.62 4.68
N ALA A 121 4.24 6.88 3.58
CA ALA A 121 4.36 7.41 2.22
C ALA A 121 3.44 8.61 1.99
N GLY A 122 2.20 8.53 2.48
CA GLY A 122 1.23 9.63 2.43
C GLY A 122 1.73 10.92 3.11
N THR A 123 2.52 10.83 4.18
CA THR A 123 3.10 12.02 4.85
C THR A 123 4.16 12.74 4.01
N LEU A 124 4.69 12.08 2.97
CA LEU A 124 5.70 12.63 2.08
C LEU A 124 5.10 13.35 0.86
N VAL A 125 3.79 13.16 0.61
CA VAL A 125 3.09 13.74 -0.55
C VAL A 125 2.93 15.25 -0.35
N LYS A 126 3.78 16.02 -1.05
CA LYS A 126 3.76 17.49 -1.08
C LYS A 126 4.40 17.98 -2.37
N PRO A 127 4.10 19.23 -2.81
CA PRO A 127 4.73 19.81 -3.99
C PRO A 127 6.27 19.76 -3.90
N SER A 128 6.90 19.61 -5.07
CA SER A 128 8.36 19.50 -5.26
C SER A 128 9.03 18.23 -4.73
N VAL A 129 8.31 17.31 -4.07
CA VAL A 129 8.86 15.98 -3.77
C VAL A 129 8.77 15.10 -5.01
N THR A 130 9.86 14.42 -5.34
CA THR A 130 9.88 13.46 -6.44
C THR A 130 9.28 12.11 -6.03
N THR A 131 8.72 11.39 -7.00
CA THR A 131 8.24 10.03 -6.73
C THR A 131 9.38 9.08 -6.36
N ASP A 132 10.59 9.29 -6.89
CA ASP A 132 11.80 8.54 -6.50
C ASP A 132 12.24 8.80 -5.04
N GLU A 133 12.03 10.01 -4.49
CA GLU A 133 12.25 10.28 -3.06
C GLU A 133 11.26 9.52 -2.18
N ILE A 134 9.99 9.41 -2.60
CA ILE A 134 8.99 8.59 -1.91
C ILE A 134 9.41 7.12 -1.93
N ASP A 135 9.80 6.58 -3.10
CA ASP A 135 10.30 5.20 -3.24
C ASP A 135 11.48 4.90 -2.30
N LYS A 136 12.49 5.79 -2.27
CA LYS A 136 13.65 5.64 -1.38
C LYS A 136 13.25 5.60 0.09
N ALA A 137 12.33 6.45 0.51
CA ALA A 137 11.87 6.51 1.90
C ALA A 137 11.08 5.25 2.30
N VAL A 138 10.15 4.81 1.45
CA VAL A 138 9.36 3.59 1.74
C VAL A 138 10.23 2.33 1.65
N HIS A 139 11.14 2.26 0.67
CA HIS A 139 12.13 1.18 0.58
C HIS A 139 12.88 1.05 1.90
N LYS A 140 13.44 2.15 2.41
CA LYS A 140 14.17 2.14 3.68
C LYS A 140 13.29 1.62 4.83
N MET A 141 12.06 2.09 4.96
CA MET A 141 11.14 1.64 6.02
C MET A 141 10.83 0.14 5.92
N ILE A 142 10.65 -0.39 4.71
CA ILE A 142 10.42 -1.82 4.46
C ILE A 142 11.65 -2.64 4.88
N ILE A 143 12.85 -2.21 4.49
CA ILE A 143 14.12 -2.86 4.84
C ILE A 143 14.35 -2.84 6.36
N ASP A 144 14.14 -1.70 7.01
CA ASP A 144 14.30 -1.54 8.46
C ASP A 144 13.33 -2.47 9.24
N ALA A 145 12.18 -2.80 8.64
CA ALA A 145 11.20 -3.74 9.18
C ALA A 145 11.53 -5.22 8.90
N GLY A 146 12.64 -5.51 8.21
CA GLY A 146 13.06 -6.87 7.85
C GLY A 146 12.23 -7.51 6.74
N ALA A 147 11.51 -6.70 5.95
CA ALA A 147 10.66 -7.15 4.86
C ALA A 147 11.30 -6.84 3.50
N TYR A 148 10.81 -7.51 2.45
CA TYR A 148 11.20 -7.25 1.07
C TYR A 148 10.12 -6.40 0.37
N PRO A 149 10.47 -5.35 -0.40
CA PRO A 149 9.49 -4.60 -1.19
C PRO A 149 9.05 -5.42 -2.41
N SER A 150 7.86 -6.00 -2.36
CA SER A 150 7.43 -7.02 -3.35
C SER A 150 7.53 -6.57 -4.81
N PRO A 151 7.17 -5.33 -5.20
CA PRO A 151 7.31 -4.89 -6.59
C PRO A 151 8.74 -4.96 -7.13
N LEU A 152 9.75 -4.86 -6.25
CA LEU A 152 11.14 -4.80 -6.68
C LEU A 152 11.59 -6.11 -7.35
N GLY A 153 11.89 -6.03 -8.64
CA GLY A 153 12.27 -7.17 -9.48
C GLY A 153 11.10 -8.03 -9.96
N TYR A 154 9.86 -7.72 -9.56
CA TYR A 154 8.69 -8.47 -10.01
C TYR A 154 8.44 -8.22 -11.51
N GLY A 155 8.66 -9.24 -12.35
CA GLY A 155 8.59 -9.09 -13.80
C GLY A 155 9.54 -8.01 -14.36
N GLY A 156 10.66 -7.75 -13.67
CA GLY A 156 11.61 -6.70 -14.03
C GLY A 156 11.24 -5.29 -13.56
N PHE A 157 10.20 -5.12 -12.74
CA PHE A 157 9.83 -3.80 -12.21
C PHE A 157 10.96 -3.20 -11.35
N PRO A 158 11.40 -1.95 -11.61
CA PRO A 158 12.70 -1.47 -11.12
C PRO A 158 12.66 -0.81 -9.73
N LYS A 159 11.47 -0.68 -9.13
CA LYS A 159 11.24 0.13 -7.92
C LYS A 159 10.51 -0.66 -6.84
N SER A 160 10.45 -0.09 -5.64
CA SER A 160 9.95 -0.75 -4.43
C SER A 160 8.45 -0.55 -4.21
N VAL A 161 7.87 0.44 -4.88
CA VAL A 161 6.48 0.88 -4.78
C VAL A 161 6.03 1.37 -6.17
N CYS A 162 4.72 1.41 -6.42
CA CYS A 162 4.19 2.14 -7.59
C CYS A 162 3.71 3.53 -7.17
N THR A 163 3.95 4.54 -8.01
CA THR A 163 3.48 5.92 -7.81
C THR A 163 2.76 6.41 -9.07
N SER A 164 1.44 6.40 -9.04
CA SER A 164 0.59 6.67 -10.22
C SER A 164 -0.08 8.02 -10.06
N VAL A 165 0.48 9.03 -10.74
CA VAL A 165 0.02 10.42 -10.67
C VAL A 165 -1.07 10.67 -11.72
N ASN A 166 -2.09 11.46 -11.40
CA ASN A 166 -3.13 11.95 -12.32
C ASN A 166 -3.69 10.88 -13.30
N GLU A 167 -3.41 10.99 -14.61
CA GLU A 167 -3.93 10.06 -15.64
C GLU A 167 -3.24 8.69 -15.65
N CYS A 168 -2.16 8.50 -14.88
CA CYS A 168 -1.53 7.20 -14.68
C CYS A 168 -2.45 6.33 -13.81
N MET A 169 -3.07 5.31 -14.42
CA MET A 169 -4.07 4.47 -13.73
C MET A 169 -3.46 3.60 -12.61
N CYS A 170 -2.35 2.92 -12.91
CA CYS A 170 -1.62 2.09 -11.96
C CYS A 170 -0.20 1.83 -12.49
N HIS A 171 0.64 1.21 -11.65
CA HIS A 171 2.01 0.78 -12.00
C HIS A 171 2.93 1.91 -12.50
N GLY A 172 2.66 3.15 -12.10
CA GLY A 172 3.60 4.25 -12.34
C GLY A 172 4.94 3.94 -11.68
N ILE A 173 6.03 4.05 -12.45
CA ILE A 173 7.39 3.80 -11.96
C ILE A 173 7.91 5.08 -11.29
N PRO A 174 8.28 5.05 -10.00
CA PRO A 174 8.97 6.16 -9.35
C PRO A 174 10.16 6.67 -10.16
N ASP A 175 10.20 7.98 -10.39
CA ASP A 175 11.18 8.68 -11.20
C ASP A 175 11.46 10.10 -10.69
N SER A 176 12.28 10.85 -11.43
CA SER A 176 12.68 12.21 -11.07
C SER A 176 11.58 13.27 -11.21
N ARG A 177 10.33 12.90 -11.53
CA ARG A 177 9.21 13.85 -11.62
C ARG A 177 8.85 14.36 -10.23
N GLU A 178 8.91 15.66 -10.05
CA GLU A 178 8.37 16.36 -8.89
C GLU A 178 6.84 16.40 -8.93
N LEU A 179 6.21 16.11 -7.79
CA LEU A 179 4.80 16.37 -7.55
C LEU A 179 4.50 17.87 -7.65
N GLN A 180 3.38 18.20 -8.29
CA GLN A 180 2.92 19.57 -8.47
C GLN A 180 1.76 19.86 -7.52
N ASP A 181 1.57 21.14 -7.19
CA ASP A 181 0.38 21.58 -6.47
C ASP A 181 -0.89 21.23 -7.25
N GLY A 182 -1.83 20.59 -6.55
CA GLY A 182 -3.07 20.07 -7.07
C GLY A 182 -2.96 18.66 -7.70
N ASP A 183 -1.81 18.00 -7.73
CA ASP A 183 -1.73 16.59 -8.17
C ASP A 183 -2.56 15.66 -7.27
N ILE A 184 -3.09 14.60 -7.86
CA ILE A 184 -3.47 13.40 -7.09
C ILE A 184 -2.47 12.28 -7.41
N ILE A 185 -2.10 11.50 -6.40
CA ILE A 185 -1.13 10.41 -6.56
C ILE A 185 -1.61 9.17 -5.82
N ASN A 186 -1.78 8.07 -6.54
CA ASN A 186 -1.90 6.75 -5.93
C ASN A 186 -0.51 6.21 -5.58
N ILE A 187 -0.34 5.74 -4.35
CA ILE A 187 0.84 4.99 -3.92
C ILE A 187 0.40 3.58 -3.60
N ASP A 188 1.03 2.59 -4.25
CA ASP A 188 0.69 1.17 -4.14
C ASP A 188 1.83 0.40 -3.50
N VAL A 189 1.59 -0.10 -2.29
CA VAL A 189 2.57 -0.69 -1.40
C VAL A 189 2.27 -2.17 -1.21
N THR A 190 3.24 -2.99 -1.61
CA THR A 190 3.26 -4.41 -1.27
C THR A 190 4.56 -4.78 -0.57
N VAL A 191 4.47 -5.45 0.57
CA VAL A 191 5.63 -5.97 1.32
C VAL A 191 5.58 -7.48 1.42
N TYR A 192 6.75 -8.14 1.41
CA TYR A 192 6.89 -9.56 1.67
C TYR A 192 7.59 -9.77 3.01
N LEU A 193 6.84 -10.28 3.99
CA LEU A 193 7.27 -10.45 5.37
C LEU A 193 6.88 -11.85 5.85
N ASN A 194 7.82 -12.56 6.47
CA ASN A 194 7.61 -13.91 7.00
C ASN A 194 7.03 -14.92 5.99
N GLY A 195 7.34 -14.75 4.70
CA GLY A 195 6.83 -15.64 3.66
C GLY A 195 5.48 -15.23 3.05
N TYR A 196 4.94 -14.05 3.40
CA TYR A 196 3.62 -13.59 2.95
C TYR A 196 3.67 -12.16 2.43
N HIS A 197 2.91 -11.90 1.37
CA HIS A 197 2.68 -10.59 0.79
C HIS A 197 1.52 -9.89 1.50
N GLY A 198 1.70 -8.62 1.86
CA GLY A 198 0.63 -7.71 2.28
C GLY A 198 0.56 -6.56 1.29
N ASP A 199 -0.64 -6.29 0.77
CA ASP A 199 -0.83 -5.40 -0.38
C ASP A 199 -1.93 -4.37 -0.12
N THR A 200 -1.65 -3.09 -0.39
CA THR A 200 -2.60 -2.00 -0.21
C THR A 200 -2.15 -0.72 -0.94
N SER A 201 -3.12 0.07 -1.41
CA SER A 201 -2.86 1.36 -2.03
C SER A 201 -3.87 2.42 -1.59
N LYS A 202 -3.48 3.69 -1.75
CA LYS A 202 -4.36 4.84 -1.53
C LYS A 202 -3.97 6.00 -2.43
N THR A 203 -4.97 6.76 -2.87
CA THR A 203 -4.77 8.02 -3.57
C THR A 203 -4.72 9.19 -2.58
N PHE A 204 -3.64 9.96 -2.64
CA PHE A 204 -3.37 11.14 -1.82
C PHE A 204 -3.54 12.42 -2.63
N LEU A 205 -3.86 13.50 -1.92
CA LEU A 205 -3.98 14.85 -2.48
C LEU A 205 -2.66 15.60 -2.24
N CYS A 206 -2.08 16.18 -3.28
CA CYS A 206 -0.84 16.95 -3.20
C CYS A 206 -1.17 18.45 -3.23
N GLY A 207 -1.05 19.13 -2.07
CA GLY A 207 -1.38 20.55 -1.97
C GLY A 207 -2.86 20.85 -2.19
N GLU A 208 -3.17 21.95 -2.88
CA GLU A 208 -4.55 22.40 -3.12
C GLU A 208 -5.13 21.77 -4.40
N VAL A 209 -5.85 20.67 -4.21
CA VAL A 209 -6.50 19.91 -5.29
C VAL A 209 -7.88 20.50 -5.61
N ASP A 210 -8.26 20.48 -6.90
CA ASP A 210 -9.58 20.92 -7.34
C ASP A 210 -10.72 19.99 -6.85
N GLU A 211 -11.94 20.52 -6.80
CA GLU A 211 -13.10 19.78 -6.27
C GLU A 211 -13.48 18.55 -7.13
N ALA A 212 -13.21 18.56 -8.43
CA ALA A 212 -13.51 17.41 -9.28
C ALA A 212 -12.56 16.25 -8.98
N SER A 213 -11.27 16.54 -8.82
CA SER A 213 -10.25 15.57 -8.41
C SER A 213 -10.48 15.05 -6.99
N LYS A 214 -10.82 15.92 -6.02
CA LYS A 214 -11.24 15.49 -4.66
C LYS A 214 -12.45 14.55 -4.71
N ARG A 215 -13.45 14.89 -5.54
CA ARG A 215 -14.65 14.06 -5.74
C ARG A 215 -14.30 12.70 -6.34
N LEU A 216 -13.40 12.64 -7.32
CA LEU A 216 -12.93 11.37 -7.89
C LEU A 216 -12.29 10.48 -6.82
N VAL A 217 -11.37 11.03 -6.02
CA VAL A 217 -10.69 10.28 -4.94
C VAL A 217 -11.70 9.77 -3.92
N LYS A 218 -12.61 10.62 -3.46
CA LYS A 218 -13.65 10.25 -2.50
C LYS A 218 -14.56 9.14 -3.02
N VAL A 219 -15.08 9.27 -4.25
CA VAL A 219 -15.98 8.27 -4.82
C VAL A 219 -15.26 6.94 -5.05
N THR A 220 -13.98 6.97 -5.40
CA THR A 220 -13.15 5.75 -5.52
C THR A 220 -13.00 5.03 -4.17
N GLU A 221 -12.76 5.77 -3.08
CA GLU A 221 -12.73 5.21 -1.72
C GLU A 221 -14.10 4.62 -1.30
N GLU A 222 -15.20 5.33 -1.60
CA GLU A 222 -16.55 4.82 -1.36
C GLU A 222 -16.86 3.54 -2.16
N CYS A 223 -16.39 3.44 -3.41
CA CYS A 223 -16.48 2.22 -4.23
C CYS A 223 -15.76 1.04 -3.56
N LEU A 224 -14.53 1.25 -3.07
CA LEU A 224 -13.75 0.24 -2.36
C LEU A 224 -14.53 -0.26 -1.12
N LEU A 225 -15.00 0.65 -0.26
CA LEU A 225 -15.73 0.30 0.95
C LEU A 225 -17.03 -0.45 0.64
N ARG A 226 -17.75 -0.05 -0.41
CA ARG A 226 -18.94 -0.78 -0.88
C ARG A 226 -18.60 -2.17 -1.38
N GLY A 227 -17.51 -2.35 -2.12
CA GLY A 227 -16.99 -3.66 -2.52
C GLY A 227 -16.72 -4.56 -1.32
N ILE A 228 -15.94 -4.07 -0.35
CA ILE A 228 -15.61 -4.77 0.90
C ILE A 228 -16.88 -5.16 1.66
N SER A 229 -17.88 -4.30 1.73
CA SER A 229 -19.14 -4.59 2.45
C SER A 229 -19.92 -5.80 1.90
N THR A 230 -19.60 -6.26 0.69
CA THR A 230 -20.21 -7.46 0.10
C THR A 230 -19.53 -8.76 0.53
N CYS A 231 -18.30 -8.68 1.03
CA CYS A 231 -17.46 -9.83 1.30
C CYS A 231 -17.96 -10.61 2.53
N LYS A 232 -18.47 -11.81 2.28
CA LYS A 232 -18.82 -12.82 3.30
C LYS A 232 -18.90 -14.21 2.67
N HIS A 233 -18.82 -15.24 3.50
CA HIS A 233 -18.96 -16.63 3.06
C HIS A 233 -20.22 -16.83 2.19
N GLY A 234 -20.06 -17.59 1.10
CA GLY A 234 -21.13 -17.91 0.13
C GLY A 234 -21.51 -16.78 -0.83
N THR A 235 -20.88 -15.60 -0.77
CA THR A 235 -21.17 -14.50 -1.71
C THR A 235 -20.30 -14.60 -2.96
N SER A 236 -20.92 -14.45 -4.14
CA SER A 236 -20.20 -14.41 -5.41
C SER A 236 -19.31 -13.16 -5.54
N PHE A 237 -18.08 -13.34 -6.02
CA PHE A 237 -17.16 -12.24 -6.33
C PHE A 237 -17.71 -11.24 -7.36
N LYS A 238 -18.62 -11.67 -8.26
CA LYS A 238 -19.31 -10.78 -9.22
C LYS A 238 -20.07 -9.64 -8.51
N LYS A 239 -20.47 -9.84 -7.25
CA LYS A 239 -21.16 -8.82 -6.46
C LYS A 239 -20.27 -7.63 -6.11
N ILE A 240 -18.95 -7.84 -6.00
CA ILE A 240 -17.97 -6.78 -5.74
C ILE A 240 -17.99 -5.79 -6.92
N GLY A 241 -17.72 -6.29 -8.14
CA GLY A 241 -17.72 -5.47 -9.34
C GLY A 241 -19.05 -4.77 -9.61
N ARG A 242 -20.18 -5.47 -9.38
CA ARG A 242 -21.50 -4.84 -9.47
C ARG A 242 -21.66 -3.65 -8.52
N ARG A 243 -21.26 -3.78 -7.25
CA ARG A 243 -21.38 -2.67 -6.26
C ARG A 243 -20.47 -1.49 -6.58
N ILE A 244 -19.27 -1.75 -7.10
CA ILE A 244 -18.33 -0.72 -7.54
C ILE A 244 -18.91 0.03 -8.73
N SER A 245 -19.30 -0.66 -9.82
CA SER A 245 -19.91 -0.06 -11.00
C SER A 245 -21.15 0.76 -10.68
N GLU A 246 -22.10 0.21 -9.91
CA GLU A 246 -23.32 0.93 -9.51
C GLU A 246 -23.01 2.26 -8.81
N HIS A 247 -21.94 2.35 -8.00
CA HIS A 247 -21.60 3.57 -7.28
C HIS A 247 -20.81 4.56 -8.15
N ALA A 248 -19.87 4.07 -8.96
CA ALA A 248 -19.12 4.89 -9.90
C ALA A 248 -20.05 5.54 -10.94
N GLU A 249 -20.93 4.76 -11.57
CA GLU A 249 -21.86 5.22 -12.62
C GLU A 249 -22.86 6.26 -12.10
N ARG A 250 -23.44 6.03 -10.91
CA ARG A 250 -24.31 7.03 -10.24
C ARG A 250 -23.61 8.35 -9.96
N ASN A 251 -22.29 8.34 -9.88
CA ASN A 251 -21.46 9.52 -9.70
C ASN A 251 -20.82 10.01 -11.01
N GLY A 252 -21.20 9.47 -12.17
CA GLY A 252 -20.69 9.91 -13.47
C GLY A 252 -19.23 9.51 -13.75
N PHE A 253 -18.73 8.46 -13.10
CA PHE A 253 -17.40 7.90 -13.35
C PHE A 253 -17.49 6.51 -13.99
N GLY A 254 -16.48 6.15 -14.78
CA GLY A 254 -16.28 4.79 -15.31
C GLY A 254 -15.41 3.92 -14.41
N VAL A 255 -15.34 2.62 -14.72
CA VAL A 255 -14.48 1.65 -14.05
C VAL A 255 -13.48 1.08 -15.05
N VAL A 256 -12.20 1.03 -14.69
CA VAL A 256 -11.12 0.52 -15.54
C VAL A 256 -11.26 -0.99 -15.74
N GLU A 257 -11.08 -1.45 -16.98
CA GLU A 257 -11.30 -2.86 -17.33
C GLU A 257 -10.03 -3.71 -17.48
N CYS A 258 -8.88 -3.06 -17.69
CA CYS A 258 -7.61 -3.74 -17.93
C CYS A 258 -6.91 -4.23 -16.65
N PHE A 259 -7.40 -3.82 -15.47
CA PHE A 259 -6.84 -4.20 -14.17
C PHE A 259 -7.91 -4.76 -13.24
N VAL A 260 -7.51 -5.75 -12.46
CA VAL A 260 -8.37 -6.57 -11.60
C VAL A 260 -7.73 -6.74 -10.23
N GLY A 261 -8.54 -7.03 -9.21
CA GLY A 261 -8.02 -7.56 -7.95
C GLY A 261 -7.62 -9.03 -8.08
N HIS A 262 -6.91 -9.53 -7.09
CA HIS A 262 -6.36 -10.89 -7.08
C HIS A 262 -6.34 -11.47 -5.67
N GLY A 263 -6.17 -12.79 -5.58
CA GLY A 263 -5.69 -13.43 -4.36
C GLY A 263 -4.25 -13.02 -4.07
N VAL A 264 -3.93 -12.90 -2.78
CA VAL A 264 -2.62 -12.51 -2.27
C VAL A 264 -2.33 -13.31 -1.01
N GLY A 265 -1.07 -13.69 -0.82
CA GLY A 265 -0.65 -14.55 0.28
C GLY A 265 0.83 -14.89 0.22
N ARG A 266 1.18 -16.18 0.21
CA ARG A 266 2.54 -16.64 -0.11
C ARG A 266 2.93 -16.31 -1.55
N VAL A 267 1.94 -16.28 -2.45
CA VAL A 267 2.08 -15.81 -3.82
C VAL A 267 1.53 -14.38 -3.92
N PHE A 268 2.24 -13.52 -4.65
CA PHE A 268 1.85 -12.11 -4.82
C PHE A 268 0.51 -11.99 -5.57
N HIS A 269 0.41 -12.59 -6.77
CA HIS A 269 -0.82 -12.58 -7.57
C HIS A 269 -1.32 -14.01 -7.81
N SER A 270 -2.51 -14.33 -7.29
CA SER A 270 -3.16 -15.62 -7.48
C SER A 270 -4.66 -15.49 -7.75
N GLU A 271 -5.33 -16.59 -8.04
CA GLU A 271 -6.79 -16.68 -7.95
C GLU A 271 -7.27 -16.40 -6.51
N PRO A 272 -8.50 -15.90 -6.33
CA PRO A 272 -9.47 -15.54 -7.36
C PRO A 272 -9.15 -14.21 -8.07
N ILE A 273 -9.37 -14.13 -9.37
CA ILE A 273 -9.46 -12.85 -10.10
C ILE A 273 -10.73 -12.10 -9.71
N ILE A 274 -10.58 -10.85 -9.27
CA ILE A 274 -11.68 -9.99 -8.84
C ILE A 274 -11.89 -8.84 -9.82
N TYR A 275 -12.92 -8.95 -10.66
CA TYR A 275 -13.31 -7.87 -11.56
C TYR A 275 -14.00 -6.72 -10.81
N HIS A 276 -13.56 -5.49 -11.10
CA HIS A 276 -14.14 -4.27 -10.53
C HIS A 276 -15.38 -3.78 -11.29
N GLN A 277 -15.55 -4.21 -12.54
CA GLN A 277 -16.69 -3.84 -13.37
C GLN A 277 -17.86 -4.83 -13.23
N ASN A 278 -19.06 -4.36 -13.51
CA ASN A 278 -20.23 -5.20 -13.67
C ASN A 278 -20.14 -6.04 -14.97
N ARG A 279 -19.55 -7.23 -14.88
CA ARG A 279 -19.54 -8.17 -16.02
C ARG A 279 -20.85 -8.96 -16.06
N ALA A 280 -21.61 -8.78 -17.15
CA ALA A 280 -22.87 -9.48 -17.40
C ALA A 280 -22.72 -10.94 -17.87
N ARG A 281 -21.53 -11.56 -17.73
CA ARG A 281 -21.26 -12.93 -18.21
C ARG A 281 -20.51 -13.73 -17.15
#